data_AF-A0A5J6HIJ0-F1
#
_entry.id   AF-A0A5J6HIJ0-F1
#
_cell.length_a   1.000
_cell.length_b   1.000
_cell.length_c   1.000
_cell.angle_alpha   90.00
_cell.angle_beta   90.00
_cell.angle_gamma   90.00
#
_symmetry.space_group_name_H-M   'P 1'
#
loop_
_entity.id
_entity.type
_entity.pdbx_description
1 polymer ?
#
loop_
_entity_poly.entity_id
_entity_poly.type
_entity_poly.pdbx_seq_one_letter_code
_entity_poly.pdbx_strand_id
1 'polypeptide(L)'
;MSPEHMTLQQFRELPRTELAEEMEQLLVSQFRATLLMDDAEELPLDISYFDLGLTSLKLTEMRRTLEGILDLSINANVLFNEPTVGRLLDYLVDAVSDPSHAIAGAIPSTN
;
A
#
# COMPACT_ATOMS: atom_id res chain seq x y z
N MET A 1 2.81 1.97 -20.13
CA MET A 1 1.54 2.24 -19.41
C MET A 1 1.94 2.70 -18.03
N SER A 2 1.55 3.90 -17.61
CA SER A 2 1.98 4.46 -16.34
C SER A 2 1.23 3.79 -15.18
N PRO A 3 1.92 3.29 -14.15
CA PRO A 3 1.28 2.61 -13.00
C PRO A 3 0.39 3.53 -12.16
N GLU A 4 0.44 4.85 -12.36
CA GLU A 4 -0.24 5.83 -11.49
C GLU A 4 -1.75 6.02 -11.75
N HIS A 5 -2.34 5.29 -12.71
CA HIS A 5 -3.76 5.45 -13.08
C HIS A 5 -4.61 4.17 -12.94
N MET A 6 -4.15 3.13 -12.23
CA MET A 6 -4.99 1.95 -11.97
C MET A 6 -6.02 2.23 -10.87
N THR A 7 -7.29 1.95 -11.18
CA THR A 7 -8.42 2.14 -10.26
C THR A 7 -8.71 0.86 -9.50
N LEU A 8 -9.36 0.95 -8.32
CA LEU A 8 -9.81 -0.19 -7.51
C LEU A 8 -10.55 -1.25 -8.35
N GLN A 9 -11.33 -0.82 -9.35
CA GLN A 9 -12.06 -1.72 -10.25
C GLN A 9 -11.12 -2.63 -11.04
N GLN A 10 -10.04 -2.09 -11.61
CA GLN A 10 -9.09 -2.90 -12.37
C GLN A 10 -8.30 -3.85 -11.47
N PHE A 11 -7.91 -3.39 -10.28
CA PHE A 11 -7.30 -4.29 -9.29
C PHE A 11 -8.22 -5.44 -8.90
N ARG A 12 -9.54 -5.22 -8.77
CA ARG A 12 -10.51 -6.31 -8.48
C ARG A 12 -10.75 -7.28 -9.64
N GLU A 13 -10.51 -6.86 -10.88
CA GLU A 13 -10.64 -7.73 -12.06
C GLU A 13 -9.42 -8.63 -12.27
N LEU A 14 -8.27 -8.26 -11.68
CA LEU A 14 -7.05 -9.05 -11.73
C LEU A 14 -7.09 -10.26 -10.77
N PRO A 15 -6.45 -11.38 -11.12
CA PRO A 15 -6.24 -12.48 -10.19
C PRO A 15 -5.30 -12.05 -9.05
N ARG A 16 -5.45 -12.65 -7.86
CA ARG A 16 -4.68 -12.29 -6.64
C ARG A 16 -3.16 -12.22 -6.87
N THR A 17 -2.62 -13.07 -7.73
CA THR A 17 -1.19 -13.07 -8.09
C THR A 17 -0.78 -11.79 -8.81
N GLU A 18 -1.51 -11.42 -9.86
CA GLU A 18 -1.21 -10.26 -10.71
C GLU A 18 -1.53 -8.95 -9.96
N LEU A 19 -2.58 -8.95 -9.14
CA LEU A 19 -2.91 -7.85 -8.22
C LEU A 19 -1.75 -7.56 -7.26
N ALA A 20 -1.15 -8.61 -6.66
CA ALA A 20 0.00 -8.45 -5.76
C ALA A 20 1.22 -7.90 -6.50
N GLU A 21 1.54 -8.40 -7.69
CA GLU A 21 2.66 -7.88 -8.49
C GLU A 21 2.45 -6.39 -8.84
N GLU A 22 1.24 -6.02 -9.25
CA GLU A 22 0.97 -4.66 -9.70
C GLU A 22 0.96 -3.64 -8.53
N MET A 23 0.41 -4.04 -7.38
CA MET A 23 0.47 -3.20 -6.18
C MET A 23 1.87 -3.14 -5.57
N GLU A 24 2.67 -4.20 -5.72
CA GLU A 24 4.08 -4.20 -5.35
C GLU A 24 4.83 -3.17 -6.17
N GLN A 25 4.70 -3.24 -7.50
CA GLN A 25 5.34 -2.30 -8.42
C GLN A 25 4.94 -0.85 -8.13
N LEU A 26 3.65 -0.62 -7.84
CA LEU A 26 3.16 0.71 -7.47
C LEU A 26 3.80 1.20 -6.16
N LEU A 27 3.81 0.38 -5.11
CA LEU A 27 4.47 0.74 -3.85
C LEU A 27 5.95 1.00 -4.09
N VAL A 28 6.67 0.06 -4.71
CA VAL A 28 8.12 0.17 -4.97
C VAL A 28 8.43 1.44 -5.76
N SER A 29 7.65 1.76 -6.79
CA SER A 29 7.81 2.99 -7.56
C SER A 29 7.57 4.24 -6.71
N GLN A 30 6.51 4.28 -5.90
CA GLN A 30 6.23 5.41 -5.00
C GLN A 30 7.31 5.55 -3.92
N PHE A 31 7.78 4.43 -3.37
CA PHE A 31 8.86 4.37 -2.38
C PHE A 31 10.17 4.89 -2.94
N ARG A 32 10.57 4.44 -4.14
CA ARG A 32 11.77 4.91 -4.84
C ARG A 32 11.73 6.41 -5.09
N ALA A 33 10.63 6.90 -5.66
CA ALA A 33 10.41 8.33 -5.89
C ALA A 33 10.47 9.13 -4.59
N THR A 34 9.90 8.58 -3.52
CA THR A 34 9.87 9.18 -2.19
C THR A 34 11.25 9.19 -1.54
N LEU A 35 12.02 8.11 -1.62
CA LEU A 35 13.34 7.98 -1.01
C LEU A 35 14.45 8.62 -1.84
N LEU A 36 14.14 9.12 -3.04
CA LEU A 36 15.11 9.62 -4.02
C LEU A 36 16.17 8.54 -4.35
N MET A 37 15.75 7.27 -4.33
CA MET A 37 16.60 6.14 -4.72
C MET A 37 16.71 6.11 -6.25
N ASP A 38 17.89 5.73 -6.74
CA ASP A 38 18.13 5.52 -8.16
C ASP A 38 17.43 4.23 -8.62
N ASP A 39 17.04 4.16 -9.89
CA ASP A 39 16.31 2.99 -10.46
C ASP A 39 17.10 1.67 -10.33
N ALA A 40 18.42 1.77 -10.16
CA ALA A 40 19.33 0.66 -9.92
C ALA A 40 19.28 0.09 -8.49
N GLU A 41 18.64 0.78 -7.54
CA GLU A 41 18.56 0.36 -6.14
C GLU A 41 17.30 -0.52 -5.96
N GLU A 42 17.51 -1.80 -5.65
CA GLU A 42 16.41 -2.71 -5.30
C GLU A 42 15.80 -2.25 -3.98
N LEU A 43 14.47 -2.11 -3.95
CA LEU A 43 13.75 -1.81 -2.73
C LEU A 43 13.43 -3.14 -2.02
N PRO A 44 14.06 -3.45 -0.88
CA PRO A 44 13.85 -4.72 -0.22
C PRO A 44 12.47 -4.74 0.47
N LEU A 45 11.60 -5.63 0.00
CA LEU A 45 10.22 -5.77 0.49
C LEU A 45 10.14 -6.36 1.90
N ASP A 46 11.16 -7.13 2.27
CA ASP A 46 11.38 -7.75 3.58
C ASP A 46 11.99 -6.79 4.61
N ILE A 47 12.44 -5.60 4.21
CA ILE A 47 13.05 -4.62 5.11
C ILE A 47 12.05 -3.54 5.45
N SER A 48 12.16 -3.05 6.69
CA SER A 48 11.34 -1.96 7.17
C SER A 48 11.63 -0.69 6.38
N TYR A 49 10.59 -0.04 5.83
CA TYR A 49 10.79 1.24 5.17
C TYR A 49 11.31 2.33 6.12
N PHE A 50 11.13 2.19 7.44
CA PHE A 50 11.76 3.10 8.41
C PHE A 50 13.29 2.93 8.42
N ASP A 51 13.78 1.71 8.20
CA ASP A 51 15.21 1.41 8.11
C ASP A 51 15.81 1.95 6.80
N LEU A 52 15.02 1.94 5.72
CA LEU A 52 15.34 2.58 4.44
C LEU A 52 15.34 4.12 4.50
N GLY A 53 14.97 4.72 5.63
CA GLY A 53 14.92 6.17 5.81
C GLY A 53 13.58 6.82 5.43
N LEU A 54 12.51 6.03 5.28
CA LEU A 54 11.17 6.57 5.11
C LEU A 54 10.71 7.23 6.41
N THR A 55 10.25 8.47 6.31
CA THR A 55 9.75 9.20 7.47
C THR A 55 8.27 8.88 7.72
N SER A 56 7.83 9.00 8.97
CA SER A 56 6.41 8.78 9.34
C SER A 56 5.45 9.70 8.58
N LEU A 57 5.91 10.87 8.13
CA LEU A 57 5.12 11.79 7.31
C LEU A 57 4.85 11.18 5.93
N LYS A 58 5.90 10.76 5.22
CA LYS A 58 5.82 10.11 3.90
C LYS A 58 4.97 8.84 3.94
N LEU A 59 5.12 8.06 5.00
CA LEU A 59 4.28 6.90 5.29
C LEU A 59 2.80 7.26 5.38
N THR A 60 2.48 8.30 6.16
CA THR A 60 1.10 8.71 6.41
C THR A 60 0.45 9.28 5.15
N GLU A 61 1.21 9.99 4.31
CA GLU A 61 0.74 10.49 3.02
C GLU A 61 0.47 9.33 2.05
N MET A 62 1.41 8.39 1.90
CA MET A 62 1.22 7.23 1.04
C MET A 62 0.00 6.40 1.47
N ARG A 63 -0.15 6.18 2.78
CA ARG A 63 -1.33 5.56 3.37
C ARG A 63 -2.60 6.32 3.00
N ARG A 64 -2.66 7.63 3.20
CA ARG A 64 -3.86 8.43 2.87
C ARG A 64 -4.22 8.37 1.39
N THR A 65 -3.22 8.37 0.52
CA THR A 65 -3.40 8.22 -0.93
C THR A 65 -3.99 6.84 -1.25
N LEU A 66 -3.45 5.77 -0.67
CA LEU A 66 -3.98 4.40 -0.82
C LEU A 66 -5.40 4.29 -0.27
N GLU A 67 -5.67 4.83 0.93
CA GLU A 67 -7.01 4.87 1.52
C GLU A 67 -8.01 5.59 0.59
N GLY A 68 -7.60 6.69 -0.05
CA GLY A 68 -8.44 7.45 -0.99
C GLY A 68 -8.64 6.78 -2.35
N ILE A 69 -7.63 6.08 -2.88
CA ILE A 69 -7.74 5.34 -4.16
C ILE A 69 -8.62 4.10 -3.99
N LEU A 70 -8.49 3.42 -2.85
CA LEU A 70 -9.14 2.16 -2.61
C LEU A 70 -10.51 2.30 -1.93
N ASP A 71 -10.79 3.48 -1.36
CA ASP A 71 -11.96 3.72 -0.49
C ASP A 71 -11.99 2.77 0.72
N LEU A 72 -10.80 2.42 1.23
CA LEU A 72 -10.57 1.51 2.34
C LEU A 72 -9.83 2.23 3.46
N SER A 73 -10.03 1.83 4.72
CA SER A 73 -9.22 2.34 5.82
C SER A 73 -8.10 1.35 6.17
N ILE A 74 -6.85 1.77 5.96
CA ILE A 74 -5.67 0.95 6.25
C ILE A 74 -5.39 1.07 7.74
N ASN A 75 -5.14 -0.01 8.47
CA ASN A 75 -4.88 0.16 9.90
C ASN A 75 -3.46 0.70 10.16
N ALA A 76 -3.34 1.81 10.91
CA ALA A 76 -2.03 2.41 11.22
C ALA A 76 -1.19 1.43 12.04
N ASN A 77 -1.84 0.62 12.86
CA ASN A 77 -1.20 -0.41 13.64
C ASN A 77 -0.45 -1.42 12.76
N VAL A 78 -0.94 -1.75 11.56
CA VAL A 78 -0.22 -2.63 10.62
C VAL A 78 1.05 -1.95 10.10
N LEU A 79 0.97 -0.68 9.74
CA LEU A 79 2.13 0.11 9.30
C LEU A 79 3.17 0.30 10.42
N PHE A 80 2.75 0.42 11.67
CA PHE A 80 3.66 0.59 12.80
C PHE A 80 4.20 -0.74 13.36
N ASN A 81 3.39 -1.81 13.32
CA ASN A 81 3.77 -3.13 13.86
C ASN A 81 4.58 -3.95 12.85
N GLU A 82 4.22 -3.86 11.57
CA GLU A 82 4.88 -4.59 10.47
C GLU A 82 5.31 -3.58 9.39
N PRO A 83 6.37 -2.79 9.64
CA PRO A 83 6.77 -1.69 8.78
C PRO A 83 7.43 -2.11 7.46
N THR A 84 7.04 -3.26 6.92
CA THR A 84 7.57 -3.89 5.70
C THR A 84 6.63 -3.67 4.51
N VAL A 85 7.21 -3.44 3.33
CA VAL A 85 6.44 -3.25 2.09
C VAL A 85 5.68 -4.53 1.72
N GLY A 86 6.27 -5.71 1.90
CA GLY A 86 5.61 -6.99 1.61
C GLY A 86 4.34 -7.22 2.44
N ARG A 87 4.31 -6.82 3.71
CA ARG A 87 3.10 -6.92 4.54
C ARG A 87 2.04 -5.88 4.21
N LEU A 88 2.46 -4.65 3.90
CA LEU A 88 1.52 -3.64 3.43
C LEU A 88 0.87 -4.08 2.12
N LEU A 89 1.66 -4.63 1.21
CA LEU A 89 1.19 -5.20 -0.04
C LEU A 89 0.17 -6.30 0.20
N ASP A 90 0.52 -7.34 0.97
CA ASP A 90 -0.36 -8.47 1.26
C ASP A 90 -1.68 -8.01 1.91
N TYR A 91 -1.61 -7.05 2.84
CA TYR A 91 -2.79 -6.44 3.46
C TYR A 91 -3.67 -5.70 2.44
N LEU A 92 -3.09 -4.94 1.51
CA LEU A 92 -3.84 -4.26 0.47
C LEU A 92 -4.46 -5.25 -0.51
N VAL A 93 -3.73 -6.28 -0.93
CA VAL A 93 -4.20 -7.33 -1.83
C VAL A 93 -5.40 -8.04 -1.22
N ASP A 94 -5.30 -8.39 0.05
CA ASP A 94 -6.39 -9.05 0.76
C ASP A 94 -7.57 -8.11 0.97
N ALA A 95 -7.33 -6.84 1.32
CA ALA A 95 -8.40 -5.84 1.48
C ALA A 95 -9.15 -5.51 0.18
N VAL A 96 -8.47 -5.54 -0.97
CA VAL A 96 -9.10 -5.35 -2.30
C VAL A 96 -9.88 -6.61 -2.72
N SER A 97 -9.36 -7.79 -2.42
CA SER A 97 -10.03 -9.07 -2.73
C SER A 97 -11.19 -9.36 -1.79
N ASP A 98 -11.04 -9.04 -0.51
CA ASP A 98 -12.03 -9.17 0.56
C ASP A 98 -12.07 -7.87 1.40
N PRO A 99 -13.02 -6.95 1.12
CA PRO A 99 -13.16 -5.71 1.89
C PRO A 99 -13.54 -5.95 3.35
N SER A 100 -13.92 -7.18 3.73
CA SER A 100 -14.16 -7.60 5.11
C SER A 100 -12.90 -7.63 5.96
N HIS A 101 -11.70 -7.72 5.36
CA HIS A 101 -10.43 -7.63 6.11
C HIS A 101 -9.99 -6.19 6.41
N ALA A 102 -10.50 -5.21 5.67
CA ALA A 102 -10.14 -3.80 5.83
C ALA A 102 -10.80 -3.14 7.07
N ILE A 103 -11.69 -3.83 7.78
CA ILE A 103 -12.47 -3.23 8.87
C ILE A 103 -11.70 -3.20 10.19
N ALA A 104 -10.89 -2.16 10.36
CA ALA A 104 -10.47 -1.70 11.67
C ALA A 104 -10.39 -0.17 11.69
N GLY A 105 -11.56 0.46 11.52
CA GLY A 105 -11.76 1.90 11.56
C GLY A 105 -13.23 2.30 11.59
N ALA A 106 -14.11 1.45 12.13
CA ALA A 106 -15.51 1.81 12.34
C ALA A 106 -15.60 2.81 13.51
N ILE A 107 -15.63 4.11 13.22
CA ILE A 107 -16.64 4.93 13.87
C ILE A 107 -17.87 4.91 12.95
N PRO A 108 -18.99 4.29 13.36
CA PRO A 108 -20.23 4.42 12.62
C PRO A 108 -20.78 5.83 12.85
N SER A 109 -20.56 6.75 11.92
CA SER A 109 -21.35 7.98 11.88
C SER A 109 -22.67 7.67 11.20
N THR A 110 -23.63 7.31 12.05
CA THR A 110 -25.06 7.28 11.80
C THR A 110 -25.58 8.65 11.35
N ASN A 111 -26.35 8.65 10.25
CA ASN A 111 -27.43 9.58 9.88
C ASN A 111 -27.06 10.96 9.31
#